data_AF-A0A5R8K995-F1
#
_entry.id   AF-A0A5R8K995-F1
#
_cell.length_a   1.000
_cell.length_b   1.000
_cell.length_c   1.000
_cell.angle_alpha   90.00
_cell.angle_beta   90.00
_cell.angle_gamma   90.00
#
_symmetry.space_group_name_H-M   'P 1'
#
loop_
_entity.id
_entity.type
_entity.pdbx_description
1 polymer ?
#
loop_
_entity_poly.entity_id
_entity_poly.type
_entity_poly.pdbx_seq_one_letter_code
_entity_poly.pdbx_strand_id
1 'polypeptide(L)'
;MNPTLCILGGCNGAGKTTLARELLPRLGLMRFLNADEVARGLSPLDPSLSAFKAGRLVLEEARSMIKAKASFAFEPEALGRL
;
A
#
# COMPACT_ATOMS: atom_id res chain seq x y z
N MET A 1 7.36 -20.99 -7.89
CA MET A 1 6.31 -20.41 -7.01
C MET A 1 5.47 -19.46 -7.84
N ASN A 2 4.17 -19.39 -7.57
CA ASN A 2 3.30 -18.41 -8.21
C ASN A 2 3.41 -17.05 -7.49
N PRO A 3 3.33 -15.92 -8.21
CA PRO A 3 3.30 -14.60 -7.58
C PRO A 3 2.08 -14.47 -6.67
N THR A 4 2.26 -13.82 -5.52
CA THR A 4 1.19 -13.60 -4.53
C THR A 4 0.86 -12.12 -4.42
N LEU A 5 -0.41 -11.78 -4.63
CA LEU A 5 -0.97 -10.48 -4.28
C LEU A 5 -1.76 -10.62 -2.98
N CYS A 6 -1.31 -9.95 -1.92
CA CYS A 6 -2.03 -9.85 -0.65
C CYS A 6 -2.77 -8.50 -0.58
N ILE A 7 -4.08 -8.52 -0.31
CA ILE A 7 -4.88 -7.30 -0.15
C ILE A 7 -5.34 -7.19 1.30
N LEU A 8 -5.01 -6.08 1.96
CA LEU A 8 -5.38 -5.81 3.35
C LEU A 8 -6.62 -4.93 3.42
N GLY A 9 -7.80 -5.54 3.48
CA GLY A 9 -9.09 -4.85 3.57
C GLY A 9 -9.53 -4.52 5.01
N GLY A 10 -10.37 -3.49 5.16
CA GLY A 10 -11.02 -3.12 6.42
C GLY A 10 -11.11 -1.61 6.65
N CYS A 11 -11.90 -1.20 7.64
CA CYS A 11 -12.19 0.21 7.93
C CYS A 11 -10.94 1.03 8.30
N ASN A 12 -11.04 2.35 8.18
CA ASN A 12 -10.03 3.26 8.70
C ASN A 12 -9.89 3.07 10.23
N GLY A 13 -8.66 3.03 10.72
CA GLY A 13 -8.38 2.80 12.15
C GLY A 13 -8.47 1.35 12.62
N ALA A 14 -8.81 0.38 11.75
CA ALA A 14 -8.90 -1.04 12.13
C ALA A 14 -7.53 -1.73 12.40
N GLY A 15 -6.41 -0.99 12.34
CA GLY A 15 -5.08 -1.54 12.60
C GLY A 15 -4.44 -2.30 11.43
N LYS A 16 -4.94 -2.15 10.20
CA LYS A 16 -4.45 -2.86 9.01
C LYS A 16 -2.95 -2.66 8.76
N THR A 17 -2.49 -1.42 8.82
CA THR A 17 -1.08 -1.08 8.62
C THR A 17 -0.18 -1.67 9.72
N THR A 18 -0.67 -1.73 10.96
CA THR A 18 0.05 -2.39 12.07
C THR A 18 0.17 -3.88 11.81
N LEU A 19 -0.95 -4.55 11.48
CA LEU A 19 -0.96 -5.95 11.11
C LEU A 19 -0.05 -6.23 9.90
N ALA A 20 -0.05 -5.35 8.90
CA ALA A 20 0.79 -5.47 7.71
C ALA A 20 2.28 -5.56 8.08
N ARG A 21 2.74 -4.64 8.93
CA ARG A 21 4.16 -4.54 9.35
C ARG A 21 4.62 -5.78 10.11
N GLU A 22 3.73 -6.44 10.83
CA GLU A 22 4.06 -7.66 11.58
C GLU A 22 3.92 -8.94 10.74
N LEU A 23 2.86 -9.04 9.93
CA LEU A 23 2.50 -10.27 9.22
C LEU A 23 3.27 -10.42 7.90
N LEU A 24 3.39 -9.35 7.10
CA LEU A 24 3.92 -9.44 5.75
C LEU A 24 5.38 -9.93 5.70
N PRO A 25 6.30 -9.48 6.58
CA PRO A 25 7.66 -10.03 6.61
C PRO A 25 7.70 -11.53 6.91
N ARG A 26 6.78 -12.02 7.76
CA ARG A 26 6.65 -13.46 8.06
C ARG A 26 6.14 -14.27 6.87
N LEU A 27 5.41 -13.64 5.97
CA LEU A 27 4.93 -14.22 4.70
C LEU A 27 5.93 -14.02 3.54
N GLY A 28 7.10 -13.41 3.78
CA GLY A 28 8.07 -13.08 2.73
C GLY A 28 7.61 -11.97 1.78
N LEU A 29 6.58 -11.21 2.14
CA LEU A 29 6.01 -10.12 1.33
C LEU A 29 6.60 -8.78 1.78
N MET A 30 7.81 -8.47 1.31
CA MET A 30 8.50 -7.23 1.72
C MET A 30 7.98 -5.97 1.00
N ARG A 31 7.37 -6.12 -0.17
CA ARG A 31 6.82 -5.00 -0.93
C ARG A 31 5.39 -4.71 -0.45
N PHE A 32 5.21 -3.65 0.34
CA PHE A 32 3.91 -3.19 0.80
C PHE A 32 3.57 -1.83 0.20
N LEU A 33 2.45 -1.76 -0.51
CA LEU A 33 1.97 -0.56 -1.19
C LEU A 33 0.80 0.05 -0.41
N ASN A 34 1.03 1.23 0.17
CA ASN A 34 0.06 2.00 0.95
C ASN A 34 0.21 3.49 0.62
N ALA A 35 -0.89 4.15 0.26
CA ALA A 35 -0.89 5.53 -0.20
C ALA A 35 -0.59 6.55 0.92
N ASP A 36 -1.07 6.34 2.14
CA ASP A 36 -0.79 7.21 3.29
C ASP A 36 0.71 7.19 3.65
N GLU A 37 1.37 6.02 3.59
CA GLU A 37 2.81 5.88 3.82
C GLU A 37 3.63 6.59 2.74
N VAL A 38 3.23 6.46 1.47
CA VAL A 38 3.86 7.17 0.35
C VAL A 38 3.65 8.68 0.48
N ALA A 39 2.44 9.14 0.82
CA ALA A 39 2.14 10.55 1.03
C ALA A 39 2.99 11.15 2.15
N ARG A 40 3.16 10.41 3.26
CA ARG A 40 4.03 10.79 4.38
C ARG A 40 5.50 10.87 3.97
N GLY A 41 5.95 9.99 3.09
CA GLY A 41 7.30 10.05 2.52
C GLY A 41 7.53 11.26 1.60
N LEU A 42 6.50 11.66 0.83
CA LEU A 42 6.57 12.79 -0.09
C LEU A 42 6.46 14.16 0.61
N SER A 43 5.57 14.27 1.59
CA SER A 43 5.31 15.50 2.35
C SER A 43 5.24 15.17 3.84
N PRO A 44 6.37 15.01 4.53
CA PRO A 44 6.40 14.55 5.92
C PRO A 44 5.74 15.51 6.92
N LEU A 45 5.67 16.80 6.59
CA LEU A 45 5.03 17.82 7.43
C LEU A 45 3.53 17.99 7.15
N ASP A 46 3.09 17.69 5.92
CA ASP A 46 1.68 17.73 5.53
C ASP A 46 1.40 16.71 4.41
N PRO A 47 1.12 15.44 4.76
CA PRO A 47 0.87 14.39 3.79
C PRO A 47 -0.32 14.65 2.88
N SER A 48 -1.28 15.50 3.29
CA SER A 48 -2.48 15.79 2.51
C SER A 48 -2.14 16.46 1.17
N LEU A 49 -1.09 17.27 1.13
CA LEU A 49 -0.57 17.93 -0.08
C LEU A 49 -0.11 16.92 -1.16
N SER A 50 0.23 15.69 -0.74
CA SER A 50 0.73 14.64 -1.61
C SER A 50 -0.23 13.47 -1.79
N ALA A 51 -1.44 13.51 -1.20
CA ALA A 51 -2.37 12.37 -1.19
C ALA A 51 -2.72 11.87 -2.61
N PHE A 52 -3.13 12.77 -3.51
CA PHE A 52 -3.47 12.39 -4.88
C PHE A 52 -2.27 11.85 -5.67
N LYS A 53 -1.10 12.46 -5.49
CA LYS A 53 0.15 12.01 -6.12
C LYS A 53 0.58 10.63 -5.60
N ALA A 54 0.49 10.42 -4.29
CA ALA A 54 0.81 9.16 -3.65
C ALA A 54 -0.11 8.02 -4.14
N GLY A 55 -1.42 8.27 -4.22
CA GLY A 55 -2.37 7.31 -4.78
C GLY A 55 -2.02 6.89 -6.21
N ARG A 56 -1.66 7.85 -7.08
CA ARG A 56 -1.20 7.54 -8.44
C ARG A 56 0.07 6.69 -8.46
N LEU A 57 1.08 7.05 -7.67
CA LEU A 57 2.34 6.30 -7.59
C LEU A 57 2.13 4.86 -7.11
N VAL A 58 1.27 4.67 -6.11
CA VAL A 58 0.90 3.34 -5.60
C VAL A 58 0.25 2.49 -6.69
N LEU A 59 -0.67 3.06 -7.48
CA LEU A 59 -1.31 2.34 -8.59
C LEU A 59 -0.34 2.02 -9.73
N GLU A 60 0.56 2.93 -10.07
CA GLU A 60 1.62 2.72 -11.06
C GLU A 60 2.55 1.59 -10.64
N GLU A 61 2.97 1.58 -9.37
CA GLU A 61 3.82 0.52 -8.82
C GLU A 61 3.09 -0.83 -8.79
N ALA A 62 1.82 -0.87 -8.38
CA ALA A 62 1.04 -2.10 -8.39
C ALA A 62 0.93 -2.69 -9.82
N ARG A 63 0.70 -1.85 -10.83
CA ARG A 63 0.71 -2.27 -12.25
C ARG A 63 2.07 -2.80 -12.68
N SER A 64 3.16 -2.15 -12.26
CA SER A 64 4.53 -2.61 -12.51
C SER A 64 4.79 -3.99 -11.92
N MET A 65 4.41 -4.21 -10.65
CA MET A 65 4.56 -5.48 -9.95
C MET A 65 3.75 -6.60 -10.59
N ILE A 66 2.52 -6.32 -11.03
CA ILE A 66 1.68 -7.27 -11.79
C ILE A 66 2.36 -7.66 -13.11
N LYS A 67 2.84 -6.67 -13.88
CA LYS A 67 3.54 -6.92 -15.15
C LYS A 67 4.81 -7.75 -14.94
N ALA A 68 5.53 -7.51 -13.84
CA ALA A 68 6.73 -8.23 -13.46
C ALA A 68 6.47 -9.63 -12.87
N LYS A 69 5.20 -10.01 -12.65
CA LYS A 69 4.83 -11.24 -11.91
C LYS A 69 5.54 -11.32 -10.56
N ALA A 70 5.59 -10.20 -9.84
CA ALA A 70 6.23 -10.11 -8.54
C ALA A 70 5.19 -10.18 -7.41
N SER A 71 5.57 -10.76 -6.26
CA SER A 71 4.71 -10.81 -5.08
C SER A 71 4.73 -9.49 -4.32
N PHE A 72 3.57 -9.01 -3.90
CA PHE A 72 3.43 -7.78 -3.11
C PHE A 72 2.15 -7.77 -2.27
N ALA A 73 2.10 -6.84 -1.32
CA ALA A 73 0.93 -6.53 -0.54
C ALA A 73 0.42 -5.12 -0.86
N PHE A 74 -0.89 -4.92 -0.75
CA PHE A 74 -1.57 -3.69 -1.10
C PHE A 74 -2.65 -3.36 -0.06
N GLU A 75 -2.64 -2.14 0.46
CA GLU A 75 -3.72 -1.61 1.29
C GLU A 75 -4.54 -0.60 0.44
N PRO A 76 -5.79 -0.93 0.07
CA PRO A 76 -6.67 0.03 -0.60
C PRO A 76 -7.06 1.15 0.37
N GLU A 77 -7.12 2.38 -0.14
CA GLU A 77 -7.81 3.45 0.58
C GLU A 77 -9.30 3.12 0.69
N ALA A 78 -9.91 3.45 1.84
CA ALA A 78 -11.35 3.35 1.99
C ALA A 78 -12.04 4.31 1.01
N LEU A 79 -13.05 3.82 0.28
CA LEU A 79 -13.90 4.61 -0.60
C LEU A 79 -14.51 5.77 0.23
N GLY A 80 -14.10 7.01 -0.03
CA GLY A 80 -14.54 8.17 0.75
C GLY A 80 -13.58 9.37 0.85
N ARG A 81 -12.44 9.33 0.17
CA ARG A 81 -11.50 10.48 0.06
C ARG A 81 -11.40 11.09 -1.36
N LEU A 82 -12.40 10.84 -2.22
CA LEU A 82 -12.51 11.52 -3.52
C LEU A 82 -13.34 12.79 -3.39
#